data_AF-A0A830GRI7-F1
#
_entry.id   AF-A0A830GRI7-F1
#
_cell.length_a   1.000
_cell.length_b   1.000
_cell.length_c   1.000
_cell.angle_alpha   90.00
_cell.angle_beta   90.00
_cell.angle_gamma   90.00
#
_symmetry.space_group_name_H-M   'P 1'
#
loop_
_entity.id
_entity.type
_entity.pdbx_description
1 polymer ?
#
loop_
_entity_poly.entity_id
_entity_poly.type
_entity_poly.pdbx_seq_one_letter_code
_entity_poly.pdbx_strand_id
1 'polypeptide(L)' 'MSESVSEKLDDEWRMMCPQHHHQLKDQQGPTVYCERCNHAYRYEELIDKVETNSYSVVGKR' A
#
# COMPACT_ATOMS: atom_id res chain seq x y z
N MET A 1 16.41 -3.16 11.83
CA MET A 1 16.52 -3.46 10.39
C MET A 1 15.28 -2.87 9.75
N SER A 2 15.43 -2.01 8.74
CA SER A 2 14.32 -1.35 8.06
C SER A 2 13.61 -2.38 7.17
N GLU A 3 12.33 -2.67 7.43
CA GLU A 3 11.52 -3.55 6.56
C GLU A 3 11.47 -2.99 5.13
N SER A 4 11.76 -3.83 4.14
CA SER A 4 11.69 -3.49 2.72
C SER A 4 10.24 -3.51 2.24
N VAL A 5 9.88 -2.65 1.29
CA VAL A 5 8.49 -2.58 0.77
C VAL A 5 8.01 -3.91 0.17
N SER A 6 8.93 -4.70 -0.40
CA SER A 6 8.66 -6.06 -0.85
C SER A 6 8.16 -6.98 0.27
N GLU A 7 8.65 -6.83 1.50
CA GLU A 7 8.19 -7.60 2.66
C GLU A 7 6.80 -7.13 3.13
N LYS A 8 6.46 -5.86 2.90
CA LYS A 8 5.11 -5.31 3.20
C LYS A 8 4.05 -5.75 2.19
N LEU A 9 4.46 -6.08 0.96
CA LEU A 9 3.57 -6.56 -0.10
C LEU A 9 3.29 -8.07 -0.01
N ASP A 10 4.19 -8.83 0.60
CA ASP A 10 3.96 -10.26 0.92
C ASP A 10 2.77 -10.43 1.89
N ASP A 11 2.58 -9.45 2.77
CA ASP A 11 1.36 -9.30 3.56
C ASP A 11 0.24 -8.70 2.68
N GLU A 12 -0.40 -9.54 1.87
CA GLU A 12 -1.38 -9.20 0.80
C GLU A 12 -2.53 -8.27 1.27
N TRP A 13 -2.73 -8.14 2.58
CA TRP A 13 -3.80 -7.34 3.19
C TRP A 13 -3.32 -6.01 3.81
N ARG A 14 -2.00 -5.77 3.86
CA ARG A 14 -1.39 -4.58 4.48
C ARG A 14 -1.40 -3.38 3.54
N MET A 15 -1.17 -3.56 2.25
CA MET A 15 -1.09 -2.47 1.28
C MET A 15 -2.34 -2.40 0.38
N MET A 16 -2.77 -1.18 0.09
CA MET A 16 -3.88 -0.89 -0.82
C MET A 16 -3.48 0.18 -1.83
N CYS A 17 -4.07 0.14 -3.03
CA CYS A 17 -3.98 1.29 -3.92
C CYS A 17 -4.77 2.49 -3.34
N PRO A 18 -4.60 3.71 -3.89
CA PRO A 18 -5.37 4.90 -3.49
C PRO A 18 -6.90 4.73 -3.58
N GLN A 19 -7.37 3.73 -4.34
CA GLN A 19 -8.78 3.37 -4.48
C GLN A 19 -9.20 2.25 -3.52
N HIS A 20 -8.38 1.89 -2.53
CA HIS A 20 -8.63 0.88 -1.49
C HIS A 20 -8.77 -0.57 -1.99
N HIS A 21 -8.24 -0.89 -3.18
CA HIS A 21 -8.15 -2.27 -3.65
C HIS A 21 -6.88 -2.95 -3.14
N HIS A 22 -7.00 -4.22 -2.77
CA HIS A 22 -5.92 -5.07 -2.28
C HIS A 22 -5.36 -5.99 -3.38
N GLN A 23 -6.02 -6.06 -4.55
CA GLN A 23 -5.51 -6.79 -5.72
C GLN A 23 -4.33 -6.04 -6.37
N LEU A 24 -3.20 -6.07 -5.67
CA LEU A 24 -1.94 -5.44 -6.04
C LEU A 24 -0.97 -6.53 -6.49
N LYS A 25 -0.33 -6.33 -7.64
CA LYS A 25 0.76 -7.16 -8.13
C LYS A 25 2.04 -6.35 -8.11
N ASP A 26 3.05 -6.88 -7.43
CA ASP A 26 4.43 -6.46 -7.58
C ASP A 26 4.80 -6.45 -9.08
N GLN A 27 5.50 -5.39 -9.49
CA GLN A 27 6.19 -5.36 -10.76
C GLN A 27 7.66 -5.08 -10.49
N GLN A 28 8.53 -5.62 -11.33
CA GLN A 28 9.97 -5.35 -11.25
C GLN A 28 10.24 -3.84 -11.25
N GLY A 29 10.58 -3.29 -10.09
CA GLY A 29 10.81 -1.86 -9.89
C GLY A 29 10.07 -1.26 -8.68
N PRO A 30 10.00 0.07 -8.59
CA PRO A 30 9.41 0.79 -7.46
C PRO A 30 7.88 0.97 -7.57
N THR A 31 7.20 0.11 -8.32
CA THR A 31 5.78 0.25 -8.67
C THR A 31 5.02 -1.04 -8.46
N VAL A 32 3.75 -0.90 -8.09
CA VAL A 32 2.78 -1.98 -7.96
C VAL A 32 1.62 -1.74 -8.92
N TYR A 33 1.15 -2.81 -9.54
CA TYR A 33 0.03 -2.78 -10.45
C TYR A 33 -1.27 -3.19 -9.74
N CYS A 34 -2.29 -2.33 -9.80
CA CYS A 34 -3.61 -2.67 -9.29
C CYS A 34 -4.47 -3.29 -10.41
N GLU A 35 -4.89 -4.53 -10.25
CA GLU A 35 -5.69 -5.24 -11.26
C GLU A 35 -7.12 -4.70 -11.37
N ARG A 36 -7.65 -4.06 -10.32
CA ARG A 36 -8.98 -3.43 -10.33
C ARG A 36 -8.99 -2.08 -11.02
N CYS A 37 -7.99 -1.25 -10.75
CA CYS A 37 -7.84 0.05 -11.39
C CYS A 37 -7.26 -0.07 -12.80
N ASN A 38 -6.66 -1.22 -13.13
CA ASN A 38 -5.88 -1.42 -14.34
C ASN A 38 -4.77 -0.36 -14.49
N HIS A 39 -4.14 0.00 -13.36
CA HIS A 39 -3.22 1.13 -13.24
C HIS A 39 -2.04 0.79 -12.33
N ALA A 40 -0.84 1.30 -12.65
CA ALA A 40 0.36 1.15 -11.84
C ALA A 40 0.58 2.35 -10.92
N TYR A 41 0.79 2.10 -9.63
CA TYR A 41 1.08 3.11 -8.61
C TYR A 41 2.50 2.92 -8.08
N ARG A 42 3.16 4.00 -7.66
CA ARG A 42 4.41 3.88 -6.91
C ARG A 42 4.15 3.41 -5.48
N TYR A 43 5.15 2.80 -4.87
CA TYR A 43 5.08 2.38 -3.46
C TYR A 43 4.76 3.52 -2.50
N GLU A 44 5.27 4.72 -2.77
CA GLU A 44 4.99 5.94 -1.99
C GLU A 44 3.52 6.38 -2.05
N GLU A 45 2.77 5.95 -3.07
CA GLU A 45 1.36 6.28 -3.26
C GLU A 45 0.42 5.22 -2.65
N LEU A 46 0.94 4.07 -2.22
CA LEU A 46 0.14 3.02 -1.63
C LEU A 46 -0.27 3.38 -0.19
N ILE A 47 -1.47 2.97 0.17
CA ILE A 47 -2.00 3.12 1.52
C ILE A 47 -1.57 1.89 2.32
N ASP A 48 -0.74 2.09 3.34
CA ASP A 48 -0.39 1.06 4.32
C ASP A 48 -1.39 1.07 5.48
N LYS A 49 -2.14 -0.04 5.65
CA LYS A 49 -3.14 -0.21 6.71
C LYS A 49 -2.55 -0.19 8.12
N VAL A 50 -1.29 -0.60 8.27
CA VAL A 50 -0.62 -0.65 9.58
C VAL A 50 -0.17 0.75 10.00
N GLU A 51 0.36 1.55 9.09
CA GLU A 51 0.66 2.97 9.33
C GLU A 51 -0.62 3.78 9.51
N THR A 52 -1.67 3.57 8.71
CA THR A 52 -2.94 4.30 8.89
C THR A 52 -3.65 3.95 10.20
N ASN A 53 -3.44 2.77 10.78
CA ASN A 53 -3.93 2.44 12.12
C ASN A 53 -3.10 3.12 13.24
N SER A 54 -1.81 3.36 12.98
CA SER A 54 -0.89 4.04 13.89
C SER A 54 -1.07 5.56 13.90
N TYR A 55 -1.58 6.13 12.81
CA TYR A 55 -1.96 7.54 12.71
C TYR A 55 -3.47 7.73 12.89
N SER A 56 -3.98 7.38 14.07
CA SER A 56 -5.19 8.02 14.62
C SER A 56 -4.85 9.48 14.98
N VAL A 57 -4.46 10.29 14.00
CA VAL A 57 -4.30 11.73 14.18
C VAL A 57 -5.54 12.44 13.69
N VAL A 58 -6.18 13.11 14.64
CA VAL A 58 -7.12 14.23 14.49
C VAL A 58 -8.61 13.87 14.34
N GLY A 59 -9.19 13.37 15.43
CA GLY A 59 -10.53 13.80 15.85
C GLY A 59 -10.42 15.04 16.75
N LYS A 60 -10.37 16.22 16.15
CA LYS A 60 -10.39 17.53 16.83
C LYS A 60 -11.85 17.90 17.09
N ARG A 61 -12.27 17.98 18.36
CA ARG A 61 -13.19 18.98 18.92
C ARG A 61 -13.30 18.84 20.43
#